data_AF-A0A0B4FL73-F1
#
_entry.id   AF-A0A0B4FL73-F1
#
_cell.length_a   1.000
_cell.length_b   1.000
_cell.length_c   1.000
_cell.angle_alpha   90.00
_cell.angle_beta   90.00
_cell.angle_gamma   90.00
#
_symmetry.space_group_name_H-M   'P 1'
#
loop_
_entity.id
_entity.type
_entity.pdbx_description
1 polymer ?
#
loop_
_entity_poly.entity_id
_entity_poly.type
_entity_poly.pdbx_seq_one_letter_code
_entity_poly.pdbx_strand_id
1 'polypeptide(L)'
;MYGFFSKGVKIADILKRKEISYLDLEELIELPECPEFVRNQIETILKYEIFMEREEKQILKFKQLEQQLIPQNFDFSSVKGISNIALSGLLEVKPLSIGEAGRISGVTGNDLALLIAHLRS
;
A
#
# COMPACT_ATOMS: atom_id res chain seq x y z
N MET A 1 -19.97 23.52 -22.57
CA MET A 1 -18.51 23.44 -22.79
C MET A 1 -18.03 22.11 -22.25
N TYR A 2 -18.19 21.02 -23.01
CA TYR A 2 -17.75 19.68 -22.60
C TYR A 2 -16.35 19.44 -23.14
N GLY A 3 -15.37 19.57 -22.26
CA GLY A 3 -13.97 19.29 -22.56
C GLY A 3 -13.68 17.79 -22.55
N PHE A 4 -13.25 17.29 -23.70
CA PHE A 4 -12.26 16.23 -23.91
C PHE A 4 -12.47 14.84 -23.26
N PHE A 5 -13.07 13.93 -24.02
CA PHE A 5 -12.60 12.54 -24.09
C PHE A 5 -12.08 12.28 -25.51
N SER A 6 -10.75 12.32 -25.70
CA SER A 6 -10.11 12.03 -27.00
C SER A 6 -9.96 10.52 -27.28
N LYS A 7 -10.41 9.66 -26.36
CA LYS A 7 -10.40 8.20 -26.44
C LYS A 7 -11.61 7.67 -25.65
N GLY A 8 -12.18 6.54 -26.05
CA GLY A 8 -13.27 5.90 -25.29
C GLY A 8 -12.84 5.59 -23.86
N VAL A 9 -13.69 5.93 -22.89
CA VAL A 9 -13.47 5.70 -21.45
C VAL A 9 -14.52 4.71 -20.95
N LYS A 10 -14.14 3.80 -20.04
CA LYS A 10 -15.12 2.91 -19.41
C LYS A 10 -15.92 3.69 -18.38
N ILE A 11 -17.23 3.46 -18.35
CA ILE A 11 -18.14 4.08 -17.37
C ILE A 11 -17.72 3.75 -15.93
N ALA A 12 -17.18 2.54 -15.71
CA ALA A 12 -16.60 2.15 -14.44
C ALA A 12 -15.47 3.08 -13.97
N ASP A 13 -14.66 3.62 -14.88
CA ASP A 13 -13.57 4.55 -14.54
C ASP A 13 -14.11 5.94 -14.15
N ILE A 14 -15.30 6.31 -14.65
CA ILE A 14 -15.99 7.55 -14.28
C ILE A 14 -16.55 7.41 -12.85
N LEU A 15 -17.20 6.28 -12.53
CA LEU A 15 -17.76 5.99 -11.20
C LEU A 15 -16.72 5.89 -10.07
N LYS A 16 -15.42 5.75 -10.40
CA LYS A 16 -14.34 5.83 -9.41
C LYS A 16 -14.22 7.21 -8.76
N ARG A 17 -14.79 8.25 -9.38
CA ARG A 17 -14.82 9.62 -8.82
C ARG A 17 -15.88 9.70 -7.74
N LYS A 18 -15.52 10.23 -6.57
CA LYS A 18 -16.42 10.27 -5.40
C LYS A 18 -17.64 11.15 -5.64
N GLU A 19 -17.49 12.15 -6.50
CA GLU A 19 -18.51 13.14 -6.86
C GLU A 19 -19.56 12.58 -7.82
N ILE A 20 -19.37 11.37 -8.37
CA ILE A 20 -20.27 10.77 -9.35
C ILE A 20 -20.96 9.57 -8.72
N SER A 21 -22.29 9.59 -8.74
CA SER A 21 -23.18 8.49 -8.36
C SER A 21 -23.56 7.64 -9.58
N TYR A 22 -24.13 6.47 -9.32
CA TYR A 22 -24.66 5.58 -10.35
C TYR A 22 -25.76 6.25 -11.16
N LEU A 23 -26.58 7.09 -10.52
CA LEU A 23 -27.69 7.79 -11.18
C LEU A 23 -27.21 8.93 -12.08
N ASP A 24 -26.08 9.57 -11.78
CA ASP A 24 -25.49 10.60 -12.64
C ASP A 24 -25.10 10.05 -14.04
N LEU A 25 -25.04 8.73 -14.17
CA LEU A 25 -24.78 8.07 -15.45
C LEU A 25 -25.98 8.07 -16.40
N GLU A 26 -27.21 8.34 -15.91
CA GLU A 26 -28.41 8.44 -16.75
C GLU A 26 -28.29 9.56 -17.80
N GLU A 27 -27.48 10.59 -17.51
CA GLU A 27 -27.18 11.67 -18.46
C GLU A 27 -26.33 11.21 -19.64
N LEU A 28 -25.67 10.05 -19.53
CA LEU A 28 -24.70 9.54 -20.50
C LEU A 28 -25.18 8.27 -21.20
N ILE A 29 -25.90 7.40 -20.50
CA ILE A 29 -26.37 6.10 -21.01
C ILE A 29 -27.72 5.69 -20.41
N GLU A 30 -28.41 4.77 -21.10
CA GLU A 30 -29.53 4.04 -20.51
C GLU A 30 -29.01 3.07 -19.43
N LEU A 31 -29.51 3.23 -18.21
CA LEU A 31 -29.13 2.37 -17.09
C LEU A 31 -30.02 1.13 -17.01
N PRO A 32 -29.45 -0.04 -16.68
CA PRO A 32 -30.24 -1.22 -16.39
C PRO A 32 -31.02 -1.01 -15.09
N GLU A 33 -32.28 -1.44 -15.11
CA GLU A 33 -33.13 -1.44 -13.92
C GLU A 33 -32.57 -2.41 -12.89
N CYS A 34 -32.18 -1.91 -11.73
CA CYS A 34 -31.68 -2.71 -10.63
C CYS A 34 -32.06 -2.11 -9.28
N PRO A 35 -32.20 -2.94 -8.23
CA PRO A 35 -32.50 -2.47 -6.90
C PRO A 35 -31.44 -1.49 -6.38
N GLU A 36 -31.86 -0.57 -5.51
CA GLU A 36 -30.97 0.44 -4.92
C GLU A 36 -29.71 -0.16 -4.27
N PHE A 37 -29.85 -1.29 -3.56
CA PHE A 37 -28.72 -1.95 -2.92
C PHE A 37 -27.65 -2.40 -3.93
N VAL A 38 -28.06 -2.80 -5.15
CA VAL A 38 -27.14 -3.20 -6.22
C VAL A 38 -26.37 -1.98 -6.72
N ARG A 39 -27.06 -0.85 -6.94
CA ARG A 39 -26.43 0.41 -7.35
C ARG A 39 -25.39 0.87 -6.33
N ASN A 40 -25.77 0.87 -5.05
CA ASN A 40 -24.88 1.25 -3.95
C ASN A 40 -23.66 0.32 -3.86
N GLN A 41 -23.85 -0.99 -4.09
CA GLN A 41 -22.76 -1.96 -4.10
C GLN A 41 -21.81 -1.73 -5.28
N ILE A 42 -22.31 -1.44 -6.48
CA ILE A 42 -21.48 -1.10 -7.65
C ILE A 42 -20.62 0.14 -7.34
N GLU A 43 -21.23 1.21 -6.83
CA GLU A 43 -20.48 2.41 -6.45
C GLU A 43 -19.41 2.12 -5.41
N THR A 44 -19.77 1.35 -4.36
CA THR A 44 -18.85 1.00 -3.30
C THR A 44 -17.66 0.21 -3.84
N ILE A 45 -17.92 -0.86 -4.62
CA ILE A 45 -16.85 -1.69 -5.17
C ILE A 45 -15.91 -0.84 -6.03
N LEU A 46 -16.45 -0.06 -6.97
CA LEU A 46 -15.63 0.73 -7.90
C LEU A 46 -14.84 1.83 -7.19
N LYS A 47 -15.48 2.58 -6.28
CA LYS A 47 -14.81 3.67 -5.55
C LYS A 47 -13.73 3.15 -4.60
N TYR A 48 -13.93 1.96 -4.03
CA TYR A 48 -12.98 1.37 -3.08
C TYR A 48 -11.91 0.46 -3.73
N GLU A 49 -12.10 0.02 -4.98
CA GLU A 49 -11.14 -0.84 -5.71
C GLU A 49 -9.70 -0.30 -5.66
N ILE A 50 -9.52 1.01 -5.91
CA ILE A 50 -8.20 1.66 -5.86
C ILE A 50 -7.56 1.54 -4.48
N PHE A 51 -8.36 1.57 -3.42
CA PHE A 51 -7.87 1.46 -2.05
C PHE A 51 -7.51 0.01 -1.72
N MET A 52 -8.34 -0.95 -2.15
CA MET A 52 -8.07 -2.39 -1.98
C MET A 52 -6.76 -2.78 -2.69
N GLU A 53 -6.53 -2.31 -3.91
CA GLU A 53 -5.26 -2.55 -4.63
C GLU A 53 -4.05 -1.98 -3.89
N ARG A 54 -4.20 -0.80 -3.27
CA ARG A 54 -3.12 -0.18 -2.48
C ARG A 54 -2.86 -0.96 -1.20
N GLU A 55 -3.91 -1.44 -0.54
CA GLU A 55 -3.82 -2.23 0.67
C GLU A 55 -3.18 -3.59 0.39
N GLU A 56 -3.57 -4.26 -0.69
CA GLU A 56 -2.97 -5.52 -1.12
C GLU A 56 -1.48 -5.37 -1.42
N LYS A 57 -1.08 -4.30 -2.12
CA LYS A 57 0.35 -3.99 -2.34
C LYS A 57 1.11 -3.78 -1.03
N GLN A 58 0.51 -3.14 -0.04
CA GLN A 58 1.12 -2.97 1.28
C GLN A 58 1.25 -4.32 2.02
N ILE A 59 0.22 -5.16 1.98
CA ILE A 59 0.25 -6.52 2.56
C ILE A 59 1.35 -7.36 1.92
N LEU A 60 1.47 -7.33 0.60
CA LEU A 60 2.52 -8.06 -0.12
C LEU A 60 3.91 -7.58 0.27
N LYS A 61 4.13 -6.26 0.32
CA LYS A 61 5.41 -5.69 0.77
C LYS A 61 5.73 -6.07 2.22
N PHE A 62 4.73 -6.02 3.10
CA PHE A 62 4.89 -6.43 4.49
C PHE A 62 5.31 -7.89 4.61
N LYS A 63 4.59 -8.80 3.91
CA LYS A 63 4.93 -10.23 3.88
C LYS A 63 6.34 -10.49 3.37
N GLN A 64 6.80 -9.74 2.37
CA GLN A 64 8.17 -9.84 1.87
C GLN A 64 9.20 -9.48 2.94
N LEU A 65 8.98 -8.40 3.71
CA LEU A 65 9.89 -7.99 4.77
C LEU A 65 9.92 -9.00 5.94
N GLU A 66 8.79 -9.59 6.30
CA GLU A 66 8.71 -10.65 7.31
C GLU A 66 9.52 -11.90 6.92
N GLN A 67 9.56 -12.23 5.63
CA GLN A 67 10.30 -13.38 5.12
C GLN A 67 11.80 -13.12 4.93
N GLN A 68 12.23 -11.86 4.97
CA GLN A 68 13.65 -11.51 4.90
C GLN A 68 14.29 -11.70 6.28
N LEU A 69 14.90 -12.85 6.48
CA LEU A 69 15.55 -13.22 7.73
C LEU A 69 16.88 -12.50 7.93
N ILE A 70 17.17 -12.18 9.18
CA ILE A 70 18.45 -11.65 9.64
C ILE A 70 19.26 -12.84 10.22
N PRO A 71 20.55 -13.01 9.85
CA PRO A 71 21.38 -14.07 10.43
C PRO A 71 21.46 -13.98 11.96
N GLN A 72 21.42 -15.11 12.65
CA GLN A 72 21.38 -15.15 14.13
C GLN A 72 22.54 -14.42 14.82
N ASN A 73 23.70 -14.35 14.18
CA ASN A 73 24.91 -13.69 14.69
C ASN A 73 25.24 -12.40 13.95
N PHE A 74 24.22 -11.74 13.38
CA PHE A 74 24.41 -10.48 12.67
C PHE A 74 24.84 -9.37 13.64
N ASP A 75 25.94 -8.68 13.30
CA ASP A 75 26.41 -7.53 14.06
C ASP A 75 25.75 -6.25 13.54
N PHE A 76 24.71 -5.78 14.23
CA PHE A 76 24.02 -4.54 13.84
C PHE A 76 24.93 -3.29 13.89
N SER A 77 26.02 -3.32 14.65
CA SER A 77 26.96 -2.19 14.75
C SER A 77 27.84 -2.03 13.50
N SER A 78 27.92 -3.05 12.64
CA SER A 78 28.65 -2.98 11.37
C SER A 78 27.93 -2.13 10.30
N VAL A 79 26.63 -1.87 10.48
CA VAL A 79 25.82 -1.14 9.51
C VAL A 79 26.04 0.36 9.65
N LYS A 80 26.81 0.93 8.72
CA LYS A 80 27.12 2.36 8.71
C LYS A 80 25.90 3.21 8.41
N GLY A 81 25.72 4.29 9.19
CA GLY A 81 24.69 5.31 8.95
C GLY A 81 23.34 5.04 9.61
N ILE A 82 23.17 3.92 10.32
CA ILE A 82 22.01 3.70 11.18
C ILE A 82 22.05 4.70 12.34
N SER A 83 20.89 5.28 12.67
CA SER A 83 20.77 6.19 13.80
C SER A 83 21.06 5.50 15.14
N ASN A 84 21.58 6.23 16.12
CA ASN A 84 21.89 5.65 17.45
C ASN A 84 20.64 5.07 18.14
N ILE A 85 19.46 5.67 17.92
CA ILE A 85 18.19 5.20 18.48
C ILE A 85 17.82 3.85 17.84
N ALA A 86 17.86 3.77 16.51
CA ALA A 86 17.59 2.53 15.78
C ALA A 86 18.59 1.43 16.16
N LEU A 87 19.89 1.75 16.21
CA LEU A 87 20.93 0.80 16.60
C LEU A 87 20.71 0.26 18.02
N SER A 88 20.39 1.14 18.97
CA SER A 88 20.07 0.72 20.35
C SER A 88 18.90 -0.26 20.38
N GLY A 89 17.80 0.06 19.69
CA GLY A 89 16.63 -0.82 19.62
C GLY A 89 16.91 -2.15 18.93
N LEU A 90 17.70 -2.16 17.85
CA LEU A 90 18.09 -3.36 17.13
C LEU A 90 18.96 -4.30 17.99
N LEU A 91 19.90 -3.73 18.76
CA LEU A 91 20.78 -4.50 19.65
C LEU A 91 20.03 -5.07 20.87
N GLU A 92 19.02 -4.35 21.35
CA GLU A 92 18.17 -4.78 22.46
C GLU A 92 17.20 -5.89 22.03
N VAL A 93 16.45 -5.67 20.95
CA VAL A 93 15.40 -6.58 20.49
C VAL A 93 15.97 -7.78 19.74
N LYS A 94 17.05 -7.60 18.98
CA LYS A 94 17.67 -8.62 18.12
C LYS A 94 16.65 -9.29 17.18
N PRO A 95 16.03 -8.52 16.26
CA PRO A 95 14.97 -9.02 15.40
C PRO A 95 15.45 -10.16 14.50
N LEU A 96 14.56 -11.12 14.23
CA LEU A 96 14.80 -12.28 13.37
C LEU A 96 14.56 -11.98 11.89
N SER A 97 13.78 -10.93 11.60
CA SER A 97 13.46 -10.51 10.24
C SER A 97 13.53 -8.99 10.06
N ILE A 98 13.65 -8.55 8.81
CA ILE A 98 13.56 -7.13 8.46
C ILE A 98 12.18 -6.56 8.82
N GLY A 99 11.12 -7.36 8.68
CA GLY A 99 9.76 -6.98 9.08
C GLY A 99 9.66 -6.68 10.57
N GLU A 100 10.30 -7.51 11.40
CA GLU A 100 10.37 -7.30 12.84
C GLU A 100 11.22 -6.08 13.20
N ALA A 101 12.37 -5.91 12.57
CA ALA A 101 13.22 -4.73 12.73
C ALA A 101 12.45 -3.43 12.50
N GLY A 102 11.56 -3.40 11.50
CA GLY A 102 10.77 -2.22 11.15
C GLY A 102 9.66 -1.85 12.14
N ARG A 103 9.31 -2.74 13.08
CA ARG A 103 8.36 -2.44 14.16
C ARG A 103 9.03 -1.88 15.41
N ILE A 104 10.36 -1.93 15.50
CA ILE A 104 11.10 -1.44 16.66
C ILE A 104 10.98 0.09 16.71
N SER A 105 10.60 0.60 17.88
CA SER A 105 10.48 2.05 18.09
C SER A 105 11.81 2.75 17.81
N GLY A 106 11.76 3.82 17.01
CA GLY A 106 12.94 4.57 16.62
C GLY A 106 13.71 4.01 15.41
N VAL A 107 13.34 2.83 14.88
CA VAL A 107 13.81 2.38 13.58
C VAL A 107 13.02 3.08 12.48
N THR A 108 13.71 3.84 11.63
CA THR A 108 13.09 4.55 10.51
C THR A 108 13.18 3.76 9.21
N GLY A 109 12.43 4.18 8.18
CA GLY A 109 12.55 3.61 6.84
C GLY A 109 13.95 3.74 6.23
N ASN A 110 14.72 4.77 6.61
CA ASN A 110 16.10 4.94 6.17
C ASN A 110 17.03 3.91 6.84
N ASP A 111 16.88 3.69 8.15
CA ASP A 111 17.66 2.69 8.88
C ASP A 111 17.42 1.28 8.32
N LEU A 112 16.16 0.94 8.01
CA LEU A 112 15.82 -0.33 7.35
C LEU A 112 16.46 -0.45 5.97
N ALA A 113 16.47 0.61 5.17
CA ALA A 113 17.08 0.58 3.85
C ALA A 113 18.60 0.30 3.94
N LEU A 114 19.28 0.91 4.91
CA LEU A 114 20.70 0.66 5.19
C LEU A 114 20.95 -0.79 5.65
N LEU A 115 20.11 -1.30 6.55
CA LEU A 115 20.19 -2.69 7.02
C LEU A 115 20.00 -3.69 5.87
N ILE A 116 18.97 -3.49 5.04
CA ILE A 116 18.69 -4.34 3.87
C ILE A 116 19.86 -4.28 2.88
N ALA A 117 20.41 -3.09 2.61
CA ALA A 117 21.54 -2.93 1.71
C ALA A 117 22.79 -3.66 2.22
N HIS A 118 23.04 -3.58 3.53
CA HIS A 118 24.16 -4.26 4.16
C HIS A 118 24.03 -5.79 4.12
N LEU A 119 22.83 -6.32 4.35
CA LEU A 119 22.54 -7.77 4.28
C LEU A 119 22.60 -8.35 2.87
N ARG A 120 22.53 -7.51 1.83
CA ARG A 120 22.65 -7.92 0.43
C ARG A 120 24.09 -7.84 -0.12
N SER A 121 25.01 -7.30 0.68
CA SER A 121 26.44 -7.15 0.35
C SER A 121 27.23 -8.35 0.86
#